data_AF-X6LER2-F1
#
_entry.id   AF-X6LER2-F1
#
_cell.length_a   1.000
_cell.length_b   1.000
_cell.length_c   1.000
_cell.angle_alpha   90.00
_cell.angle_beta   90.00
_cell.angle_gamma   90.00
#
_symmetry.space_group_name_H-M   'P 1'
#
loop_
_entity.id
_entity.type
_entity.pdbx_description
1 polymer ?
#
loop_
_entity_poly.entity_id
_entity_poly.type
_entity_poly.pdbx_seq_one_letter_code
_entity_poly.pdbx_strand_id
1 'polypeptide(L)'
;FLLITENKQTIQLKNSEWNNYNFGIFLLGEDITLTLNRNRTYYKEGHLKIKTSHLWIKHSSSKIDCSKLGYLSNRGPGSGKYRNWTIDGGGGGYGTKGEGYGRQGGEMYGEETLLKQIHFGSGGGGTYGGNGGGIVELIIAQQLINHGSIQSNGGNGMCASNYVDGSGGSGGSILIELQCQSQSQPHLNKLKQTFGTITCIGGNQNKRNKGGKGRIAIYGIELSSDDIKQIDPIPFNRLHK
;
A
#
# COMPACT_ATOMS: atom_id res chain seq x y z
N PHE A 1 9.92 9.14 20.00
CA PHE A 1 8.67 8.44 19.65
C PHE A 1 7.82 9.40 18.82
N LEU A 2 6.73 8.92 18.22
CA LEU A 2 5.64 9.74 17.71
C LEU A 2 4.39 9.39 18.53
N LEU A 3 3.76 10.38 19.15
CA LEU A 3 2.54 10.19 19.94
C LEU A 3 1.51 11.20 19.46
N ILE A 4 0.35 10.72 19.01
CA ILE A 4 -0.75 11.55 18.54
C ILE A 4 -1.99 11.13 19.32
N THR A 5 -2.50 12.04 20.14
CA THR A 5 -3.69 11.81 20.97
C THR A 5 -4.91 12.56 20.46
N GLU A 6 -4.70 13.59 19.64
CA GLU A 6 -5.75 14.39 19.04
C GLU A 6 -6.42 13.65 17.89
N ASN A 7 -7.73 13.84 17.76
CA ASN A 7 -8.51 13.28 16.67
C ASN A 7 -8.30 14.06 15.37
N LYS A 8 -8.61 13.44 14.23
CA LYS A 8 -8.69 14.05 12.89
C LYS A 8 -7.38 14.72 12.45
N GLN A 9 -6.24 14.14 12.82
CA GLN A 9 -4.92 14.64 12.44
C GLN A 9 -4.41 13.99 11.16
N THR A 10 -3.73 14.77 10.33
CA THR A 10 -2.93 14.23 9.21
C THR A 10 -1.46 14.55 9.46
N ILE A 11 -0.66 13.51 9.66
CA ILE A 11 0.77 13.63 9.93
C ILE A 11 1.54 13.24 8.68
N GLN A 12 2.39 14.14 8.22
CA GLN A 12 3.19 13.95 7.01
C GLN A 12 4.63 13.60 7.37
N LEU A 13 5.12 12.49 6.86
CA LEU A 13 6.48 11.98 7.04
C LEU A 13 7.33 12.21 5.78
N LYS A 14 8.64 12.02 5.94
CA LYS A 14 9.58 12.18 4.83
C LYS A 14 9.41 11.07 3.80
N ASN A 15 9.45 11.44 2.52
CA ASN A 15 9.37 10.50 1.39
C ASN A 15 10.75 9.90 1.06
N SER A 16 10.81 8.59 0.82
CA SER A 16 12.00 7.84 0.42
C SER A 16 13.15 7.84 1.45
N GLU A 17 12.94 8.42 2.62
CA GLU A 17 13.89 8.45 3.75
C GLU A 17 13.34 7.64 4.92
N TRP A 18 14.24 7.05 5.70
CA TRP A 18 13.86 6.36 6.93
C TRP A 18 13.40 7.34 8.01
N ASN A 19 12.14 7.20 8.42
CA ASN A 19 11.58 7.88 9.58
C ASN A 19 11.79 6.97 10.81
N ASN A 20 12.77 7.32 11.65
CA ASN A 20 13.20 6.49 12.77
C ASN A 20 12.54 6.95 14.09
N TYR A 21 11.83 6.04 14.75
CA TYR A 21 11.18 6.28 16.03
C TYR A 21 11.52 5.16 17.03
N ASN A 22 12.68 5.30 17.68
CA ASN A 22 13.28 4.27 18.55
C ASN A 22 12.37 3.77 19.69
N PHE A 23 11.44 4.62 20.15
CA PHE A 23 10.55 4.31 21.26
C PHE A 23 9.14 3.86 20.84
N GLY A 24 8.76 4.07 19.58
CA GLY A 24 7.43 3.73 19.08
C GLY A 24 6.71 4.86 18.34
N ILE A 25 5.67 4.46 17.61
CA ILE A 25 4.63 5.30 17.02
C ILE A 25 3.29 4.88 17.63
N PHE A 26 2.59 5.85 18.22
CA PHE A 26 1.34 5.65 18.94
C PHE A 26 0.27 6.60 18.39
N LEU A 27 -0.64 6.07 17.60
CA LEU A 27 -1.81 6.78 17.06
C LEU A 27 -3.00 6.44 17.95
N LEU A 28 -3.24 7.26 18.98
CA LEU A 28 -4.21 6.98 20.03
C LEU A 28 -5.55 7.68 19.82
N GLY A 29 -5.57 8.77 19.07
CA GLY A 29 -6.79 9.45 18.63
C GLY A 29 -7.51 8.72 17.48
N GLU A 30 -8.68 9.23 17.15
CA GLU A 30 -9.54 8.77 16.05
C GLU A 30 -9.23 9.55 14.76
N ASP A 31 -9.46 8.95 13.60
CA ASP A 31 -9.30 9.57 12.28
C ASP A 31 -7.90 10.14 12.02
N ILE A 32 -6.86 9.52 12.59
CA ILE A 32 -5.48 9.91 12.35
C ILE A 32 -4.99 9.29 11.05
N THR A 33 -4.44 10.09 10.14
CA THR A 33 -3.79 9.61 8.92
C THR A 33 -2.30 9.90 8.97
N LEU A 34 -1.47 8.85 8.98
CA LEU A 34 -0.04 8.95 8.75
C LEU A 34 0.25 8.75 7.25
N THR A 35 0.82 9.75 6.59
CA THR A 35 1.10 9.72 5.15
C THR A 35 2.40 10.46 4.83
N LEU A 36 2.69 10.67 3.55
CA LEU A 36 3.90 11.34 3.08
C LEU A 36 3.67 12.83 2.85
N ASN A 37 4.70 13.63 3.12
CA ASN A 37 4.76 15.00 2.64
C ASN A 37 4.96 14.97 1.12
N ARG A 38 3.88 15.23 0.38
CA ARG A 38 3.92 15.34 -1.07
C ARG A 38 4.29 16.78 -1.43
N ASN A 39 5.57 17.03 -1.69
CA ASN A 39 5.99 18.32 -2.22
C ASN A 39 5.33 18.52 -3.60
N ARG A 40 4.39 19.47 -3.69
CA ARG A 40 3.53 19.65 -4.88
C ARG A 40 4.31 20.00 -6.15
N THR A 41 5.54 20.50 -6.03
CA THR A 41 6.37 20.91 -7.17
C THR A 41 6.99 19.75 -7.93
N TYR A 42 7.14 18.57 -7.32
CA TYR A 42 7.68 17.39 -8.00
C TYR A 42 6.77 16.19 -7.71
N TYR A 43 6.07 15.72 -8.75
CA TYR A 43 5.25 14.50 -8.69
C TYR A 43 6.13 13.26 -8.55
N LYS A 44 6.76 13.11 -7.39
CA LYS A 44 7.53 11.93 -7.02
C LYS A 44 6.59 10.90 -6.42
N GLU A 45 6.81 9.65 -6.77
CA GLU A 45 6.14 8.51 -6.17
C GLU A 45 6.44 8.45 -4.66
N GLY A 46 5.47 7.96 -3.89
CA GLY A 46 5.50 7.91 -2.43
C GLY A 46 6.04 6.59 -1.93
N HIS A 47 7.18 6.64 -1.25
CA HIS A 47 7.78 5.51 -0.54
C HIS A 47 7.93 5.89 0.94
N LEU A 48 7.01 5.41 1.77
CA LEU A 48 7.03 5.61 3.21
C LEU A 48 7.88 4.53 3.85
N LYS A 49 8.96 4.96 4.52
CA LYS A 49 9.89 4.06 5.22
C LYS A 49 9.90 4.41 6.71
N ILE A 50 9.54 3.45 7.55
CA ILE A 50 9.47 3.62 9.01
C ILE A 50 10.28 2.54 9.70
N LYS A 51 11.19 2.94 10.59
CA LYS A 51 11.76 2.04 11.60
C LYS A 51 11.26 2.44 12.96
N THR A 52 10.67 1.50 13.70
CA THR A 52 10.16 1.80 15.04
C THR A 52 10.23 0.58 15.96
N SER A 53 10.26 0.83 17.26
CA SER A 53 10.20 -0.26 18.24
C SER A 53 8.78 -0.83 18.35
N HIS A 54 7.79 0.05 18.50
CA HIS A 54 6.38 -0.30 18.62
C HIS A 54 5.56 0.49 17.61
N LEU A 55 4.56 -0.12 16.99
CA LEU A 55 3.56 0.57 16.19
C LEU A 55 2.18 0.24 16.74
N TRP A 56 1.49 1.25 17.29
CA TRP A 56 0.13 1.12 17.80
C TRP A 56 -0.82 2.07 17.10
N ILE A 57 -1.78 1.51 16.37
CA ILE A 57 -2.95 2.21 15.82
C ILE A 57 -4.15 1.78 16.65
N LYS A 58 -4.59 2.63 17.58
CA LYS A 58 -5.61 2.28 18.57
C LYS A 58 -7.01 2.19 17.97
N HIS A 59 -7.37 3.16 17.12
CA HIS A 59 -8.72 3.29 16.59
C HIS A 59 -8.83 2.75 15.16
N SER A 60 -9.99 2.16 14.82
CA SER A 60 -10.23 1.54 13.51
C SER A 60 -10.29 2.54 12.36
N SER A 61 -10.61 3.80 12.65
CA SER A 61 -10.65 4.87 11.66
C SER A 61 -9.29 5.51 11.36
N SER A 62 -8.27 5.21 12.17
CA SER A 62 -6.90 5.69 11.96
C SER A 62 -6.14 4.80 10.97
N LYS A 63 -5.20 5.38 10.23
CA LYS A 63 -4.52 4.68 9.14
C LYS A 63 -3.11 5.17 8.82
N ILE A 64 -2.30 4.26 8.28
CA ILE A 64 -1.10 4.59 7.50
C ILE A 64 -1.49 4.48 6.02
N ASP A 65 -1.35 5.57 5.26
CA ASP A 65 -1.92 5.67 3.92
C ASP A 65 -0.90 6.16 2.88
N CYS A 66 -0.56 5.28 1.94
CA CYS A 66 0.19 5.58 0.72
C CYS A 66 -0.62 5.33 -0.55
N SER A 67 -1.95 5.36 -0.46
CA SER A 67 -2.82 5.15 -1.60
C SER A 67 -2.68 6.25 -2.63
N LYS A 68 -2.74 5.90 -3.92
CA LYS A 68 -2.66 6.81 -5.08
C LYS A 68 -1.33 7.57 -5.19
N LEU A 69 -0.30 7.13 -4.47
CA LEU A 69 1.04 7.73 -4.47
C LEU A 69 2.04 6.99 -5.36
N GLY A 70 1.61 6.02 -6.15
CA GLY A 70 2.44 5.32 -7.13
C GLY A 70 2.56 6.09 -8.46
N TYR A 71 2.84 5.35 -9.53
CA TYR A 71 2.94 5.93 -10.87
C TYR A 71 1.63 6.61 -11.26
N LEU A 72 1.76 7.75 -11.94
CA LEU A 72 0.62 8.48 -12.49
C LEU A 72 -0.06 7.70 -13.62
N SER A 73 -1.25 8.17 -14.03
CA SER A 73 -1.94 7.69 -15.23
C SER A 73 -0.99 7.54 -16.44
N ASN A 74 -1.15 6.46 -17.20
CA ASN A 74 -0.32 6.06 -18.34
C ASN A 74 1.17 5.83 -18.02
N ARG A 75 1.55 5.71 -16.74
CA ARG A 75 2.93 5.48 -16.32
C ARG A 75 3.06 4.21 -15.48
N GLY A 76 4.29 3.72 -15.44
CA GLY A 76 4.67 2.50 -14.72
C GLY A 76 4.78 1.28 -15.64
N PRO A 77 5.49 0.22 -15.20
CA PRO A 77 5.76 -0.97 -16.01
C PRO A 77 4.51 -1.73 -16.45
N GLY A 78 3.46 -1.69 -15.64
CA GLY A 78 2.15 -2.29 -15.91
C GLY A 78 1.11 -1.21 -16.18
N SER A 79 1.46 -0.11 -16.84
CA SER A 79 0.46 0.91 -17.15
C SER A 79 -0.65 0.32 -18.03
N GLY A 80 -1.88 0.71 -17.74
CA GLY A 80 -3.00 0.39 -18.61
C GLY A 80 -2.83 1.04 -19.98
N LYS A 81 -3.24 0.34 -21.03
CA LYS A 81 -3.24 0.87 -22.40
C LYS A 81 -4.55 1.61 -22.68
N TYR A 82 -4.50 2.54 -23.62
CA TYR A 82 -5.69 3.14 -24.24
C TYR A 82 -5.51 3.09 -25.76
N ARG A 83 -6.59 2.91 -26.52
CA ARG A 83 -6.54 3.01 -27.99
C ARG A 83 -6.79 4.46 -28.39
N ASN A 84 -6.10 4.92 -29.45
CA ASN A 84 -6.37 6.23 -30.04
C ASN A 84 -7.87 6.35 -30.34
N TRP A 85 -8.48 7.43 -29.87
CA TRP A 85 -9.90 7.81 -30.05
C TRP A 85 -10.95 7.12 -29.18
N THR A 86 -10.62 6.08 -28.42
CA THR A 86 -11.54 5.52 -27.42
C THR A 86 -11.13 5.97 -26.02
N ILE A 87 -12.08 6.54 -25.29
CA ILE A 87 -11.86 7.03 -23.91
C ILE A 87 -11.78 5.83 -22.92
N ASP A 88 -12.09 4.61 -23.39
CA ASP A 88 -11.90 3.36 -22.65
C ASP A 88 -10.41 3.03 -22.54
N GLY A 89 -9.89 3.07 -21.31
CA GLY A 89 -8.56 2.59 -20.95
C GLY A 89 -8.61 1.35 -20.07
N GLY A 90 -7.57 0.53 -20.12
CA GLY A 90 -7.38 -0.58 -19.19
C GLY A 90 -6.85 -0.10 -17.83
N GLY A 91 -7.15 -0.84 -16.77
CA GLY A 91 -6.57 -0.61 -15.46
C GLY A 91 -5.08 -0.96 -15.43
N GLY A 92 -4.34 -0.30 -14.54
CA GLY A 92 -2.92 -0.62 -14.31
C GLY A 92 -2.78 -2.01 -13.69
N GLY A 93 -1.74 -2.75 -14.07
CA GLY A 93 -1.32 -3.99 -13.45
C GLY A 93 -0.16 -3.76 -12.48
N TYR A 94 -0.11 -4.55 -11.42
CA TYR A 94 1.02 -4.76 -10.51
C TYR A 94 0.58 -5.90 -9.60
N GLY A 95 1.41 -6.92 -9.34
CA GLY A 95 1.05 -8.09 -8.51
C GLY A 95 -0.01 -9.03 -9.10
N THR A 96 -0.98 -8.46 -9.81
CA THR A 96 -1.96 -9.10 -10.69
C THR A 96 -2.15 -8.24 -11.93
N LYS A 97 -2.72 -8.83 -12.99
CA LYS A 97 -3.04 -8.12 -14.23
C LYS A 97 -4.19 -7.12 -13.99
N GLY A 98 -4.10 -5.92 -14.58
CA GLY A 98 -5.23 -5.00 -14.65
C GLY A 98 -6.26 -5.46 -15.69
N GLU A 99 -7.51 -5.00 -15.59
CA GLU A 99 -8.57 -5.37 -16.53
C GLU A 99 -8.82 -4.29 -17.60
N GLY A 100 -9.33 -4.67 -18.77
CA GLY A 100 -9.72 -3.70 -19.80
C GLY A 100 -10.15 -4.34 -21.12
N TYR A 101 -10.91 -3.58 -21.93
CA TYR A 101 -11.40 -4.06 -23.23
C TYR A 101 -10.26 -4.41 -24.17
N GLY A 102 -10.39 -5.51 -24.92
CA GLY A 102 -9.42 -5.87 -25.95
C GLY A 102 -7.99 -6.03 -25.43
N ARG A 103 -7.82 -6.55 -24.21
CA ARG A 103 -6.51 -6.77 -23.54
C ARG A 103 -5.73 -5.48 -23.28
N GLN A 104 -6.43 -4.38 -22.98
CA GLN A 104 -5.83 -3.10 -22.63
C GLN A 104 -5.33 -3.03 -21.18
N GLY A 105 -5.72 -3.98 -20.32
CA GLY A 105 -5.24 -4.05 -18.95
C GLY A 105 -3.71 -4.15 -18.87
N GLY A 106 -3.12 -3.45 -17.92
CA GLY A 106 -1.69 -3.46 -17.68
C GLY A 106 -1.20 -4.83 -17.21
N GLU A 107 -0.01 -5.23 -17.66
CA GLU A 107 0.56 -6.53 -17.31
C GLU A 107 1.03 -6.59 -15.84
N MET A 108 1.06 -7.81 -15.30
CA MET A 108 1.62 -8.07 -13.97
C MET A 108 3.14 -7.93 -14.00
N TYR A 109 3.72 -7.37 -12.94
CA TYR A 109 5.17 -7.34 -12.70
C TYR A 109 5.47 -7.37 -11.19
N GLY A 110 6.75 -7.49 -10.88
CA GLY A 110 7.30 -7.55 -9.53
C GLY A 110 7.18 -8.93 -8.88
N GLU A 111 8.15 -9.25 -8.03
CA GLU A 111 8.16 -10.48 -7.24
C GLU A 111 7.27 -10.37 -6.00
N GLU A 112 6.86 -11.52 -5.47
CA GLU A 112 5.99 -11.60 -4.28
C GLU A 112 6.72 -11.36 -2.96
N THR A 113 8.03 -11.59 -2.91
CA THR A 113 8.84 -11.49 -1.69
C THR A 113 9.21 -10.06 -1.31
N LEU A 114 9.22 -9.13 -2.28
CA LEU A 114 9.61 -7.72 -2.09
C LEU A 114 11.04 -7.55 -1.52
N LEU A 115 11.96 -8.49 -1.75
CA LEU A 115 13.32 -8.44 -1.19
C LEU A 115 14.36 -7.94 -2.19
N LYS A 116 14.25 -8.34 -3.45
CA LYS A 116 15.13 -7.87 -4.53
C LYS A 116 14.72 -6.48 -4.97
N GLN A 117 13.41 -6.26 -5.15
CA GLN A 117 12.85 -4.99 -5.60
C GLN A 117 11.45 -4.78 -5.01
N ILE A 118 11.18 -3.54 -4.59
CA ILE A 118 9.86 -3.09 -4.16
C ILE A 118 9.38 -2.06 -5.17
N HIS A 119 8.22 -2.29 -5.76
CA HIS A 119 7.71 -1.42 -6.82
C HIS A 119 6.50 -0.61 -6.37
N PHE A 120 6.37 0.59 -6.95
CA PHE A 120 5.12 1.33 -6.96
C PHE A 120 4.09 0.62 -7.82
N GLY A 121 2.81 0.85 -7.52
CA GLY A 121 1.72 0.50 -8.43
C GLY A 121 1.80 1.34 -9.70
N SER A 122 1.44 0.73 -10.83
CA SER A 122 1.26 1.40 -12.12
C SER A 122 -0.09 2.12 -12.23
N GLY A 123 -0.12 3.20 -13.00
CA GLY A 123 -1.35 3.94 -13.30
C GLY A 123 -2.22 3.24 -14.34
N GLY A 124 -3.52 3.58 -14.33
CA GLY A 124 -4.45 3.18 -15.38
C GLY A 124 -4.18 3.87 -16.72
N GLY A 125 -4.77 3.35 -17.79
CA GLY A 125 -4.69 3.92 -19.13
C GLY A 125 -5.70 5.04 -19.39
N GLY A 126 -5.35 5.96 -20.29
CA GLY A 126 -6.17 7.09 -20.72
C GLY A 126 -5.91 8.37 -19.92
N THR A 127 -6.41 9.51 -20.41
CA THR A 127 -6.19 10.84 -19.81
C THR A 127 -6.62 10.91 -18.35
N TYR A 128 -7.66 10.14 -18.00
CA TYR A 128 -8.28 10.15 -16.66
C TYR A 128 -8.05 8.85 -15.89
N GLY A 129 -7.02 8.08 -16.23
CA GLY A 129 -6.64 6.89 -15.47
C GLY A 129 -6.24 7.21 -14.04
N GLY A 130 -6.54 6.29 -13.13
CA GLY A 130 -6.16 6.41 -11.73
C GLY A 130 -4.68 6.15 -11.50
N ASN A 131 -4.09 6.81 -10.51
CA ASN A 131 -2.69 6.58 -10.13
C ASN A 131 -2.52 5.25 -9.41
N GLY A 132 -1.36 4.62 -9.50
CA GLY A 132 -1.05 3.43 -8.70
C GLY A 132 -0.89 3.74 -7.21
N GLY A 133 -0.80 2.69 -6.39
CA GLY A 133 -0.45 2.79 -4.96
C GLY A 133 1.04 3.02 -4.74
N GLY A 134 1.40 3.66 -3.63
CA GLY A 134 2.79 3.90 -3.23
C GLY A 134 3.48 2.67 -2.65
N ILE A 135 4.50 2.90 -1.82
CA ILE A 135 5.19 1.85 -1.06
C ILE A 135 5.11 2.19 0.42
N VAL A 136 4.75 1.20 1.24
CA VAL A 136 4.92 1.25 2.70
C VAL A 136 5.95 0.19 3.10
N GLU A 137 7.01 0.62 3.77
CA GLU A 137 8.08 -0.24 4.26
C GLU A 137 8.23 -0.03 5.77
N LEU A 138 7.85 -1.03 6.55
CA LEU A 138 7.86 -1.00 8.02
C LEU A 138 8.88 -2.00 8.55
N ILE A 139 9.79 -1.53 9.40
CA ILE A 139 10.64 -2.37 10.24
C ILE A 139 10.23 -2.11 11.69
N ILE A 140 9.68 -3.14 12.33
CA ILE A 140 9.11 -3.06 13.67
C ILE A 140 9.89 -3.99 14.58
N ALA A 141 10.57 -3.42 15.58
CA ALA A 141 11.51 -4.18 16.39
C ALA A 141 10.82 -5.10 17.41
N GLN A 142 9.69 -4.67 17.98
CA GLN A 142 9.06 -5.35 19.11
C GLN A 142 7.59 -5.71 18.87
N GLN A 143 6.73 -4.73 18.57
CA GLN A 143 5.28 -5.00 18.50
C GLN A 143 4.53 -4.13 17.48
N LEU A 144 3.62 -4.77 16.77
CA LEU A 144 2.59 -4.20 15.92
C LEU A 144 1.21 -4.49 16.54
N ILE A 145 0.51 -3.42 16.92
CA ILE A 145 -0.91 -3.45 17.30
C ILE A 145 -1.66 -2.50 16.35
N ASN A 146 -2.23 -3.06 15.28
CA ASN A 146 -3.05 -2.31 14.35
C ASN A 146 -4.52 -2.69 14.50
N HIS A 147 -5.34 -1.77 15.02
CA HIS A 147 -6.80 -1.88 14.95
C HIS A 147 -7.40 -1.09 13.78
N GLY A 148 -6.61 -0.22 13.15
CA GLY A 148 -6.96 0.55 11.97
C GLY A 148 -6.51 -0.11 10.68
N SER A 149 -5.96 0.70 9.76
CA SER A 149 -5.53 0.20 8.46
C SER A 149 -4.17 0.67 7.97
N ILE A 150 -3.49 -0.18 7.20
CA ILE A 150 -2.26 0.13 6.47
C ILE A 150 -2.54 -0.06 4.99
N GLN A 151 -2.45 1.00 4.19
CA GLN A 151 -2.98 1.02 2.84
C GLN A 151 -1.98 1.53 1.81
N SER A 152 -1.92 0.85 0.67
CA SER A 152 -1.24 1.31 -0.54
C SER A 152 -2.13 1.04 -1.76
N ASN A 153 -3.35 1.58 -1.74
CA ASN A 153 -4.36 1.28 -2.76
C ASN A 153 -4.17 2.12 -4.03
N GLY A 154 -4.56 1.56 -5.16
CA GLY A 154 -4.67 2.27 -6.43
C GLY A 154 -5.82 3.27 -6.44
N GLY A 155 -5.69 4.31 -7.25
CA GLY A 155 -6.70 5.33 -7.44
C GLY A 155 -7.73 4.92 -8.49
N ASN A 156 -8.96 5.39 -8.30
CA ASN A 156 -9.98 5.35 -9.34
C ASN A 156 -9.68 6.40 -10.40
N GLY A 157 -9.83 6.05 -11.67
CA GLY A 157 -9.85 7.03 -12.73
C GLY A 157 -11.11 7.89 -12.68
N MET A 158 -11.02 9.13 -13.19
CA MET A 158 -12.18 10.00 -13.30
C MET A 158 -13.01 9.62 -14.53
N CYS A 159 -14.34 9.63 -14.39
CA CYS A 159 -15.23 9.44 -15.53
C CYS A 159 -15.28 10.76 -16.31
N ALA A 160 -14.98 10.71 -17.62
CA ALA A 160 -15.03 11.90 -18.47
C ALA A 160 -16.46 12.20 -18.95
N SER A 161 -17.34 11.20 -18.94
CA SER A 161 -18.76 11.31 -19.30
C SER A 161 -19.55 10.11 -18.76
N ASN A 162 -20.87 10.14 -18.90
CA ASN A 162 -21.76 9.04 -18.50
C ASN A 162 -21.50 7.70 -19.23
N TYR A 163 -20.75 7.74 -20.34
CA TYR A 163 -20.49 6.56 -21.17
C TYR A 163 -19.07 6.03 -21.02
N VAL A 164 -18.21 6.70 -20.24
CA VAL A 164 -16.81 6.33 -20.15
C VAL A 164 -16.31 6.38 -18.71
N ASP A 165 -16.02 5.20 -18.21
CA ASP A 165 -15.32 5.00 -16.96
C ASP A 165 -13.83 5.27 -17.15
N GLY A 166 -13.26 6.18 -16.36
CA GLY A 166 -11.81 6.24 -16.20
C GLY A 166 -11.29 4.91 -15.66
N SER A 167 -10.03 4.56 -15.94
CA SER A 167 -9.43 3.28 -15.56
C SER A 167 -8.83 3.30 -14.15
N GLY A 168 -8.76 2.16 -13.47
CA GLY A 168 -8.18 2.07 -12.13
C GLY A 168 -6.65 1.94 -12.16
N GLY A 169 -5.94 2.66 -11.30
CA GLY A 169 -4.53 2.37 -11.03
C GLY A 169 -4.39 1.09 -10.21
N SER A 170 -3.25 0.40 -10.30
CA SER A 170 -3.00 -0.80 -9.48
C SER A 170 -2.68 -0.45 -8.02
N GLY A 171 -2.85 -1.42 -7.11
CA GLY A 171 -2.31 -1.32 -5.75
C GLY A 171 -0.78 -1.17 -5.77
N GLY A 172 -0.19 -0.79 -4.65
CA GLY A 172 1.25 -0.63 -4.46
C GLY A 172 1.87 -1.79 -3.68
N SER A 173 2.96 -1.50 -2.97
CA SER A 173 3.65 -2.49 -2.14
C SER A 173 3.54 -2.18 -0.65
N ILE A 174 3.37 -3.22 0.17
CA ILE A 174 3.53 -3.14 1.63
C ILE A 174 4.52 -4.23 2.06
N LEU A 175 5.64 -3.82 2.66
CA LEU A 175 6.61 -4.71 3.29
C LEU A 175 6.60 -4.45 4.80
N ILE A 176 6.38 -5.50 5.60
CA ILE A 176 6.44 -5.45 7.06
C ILE A 176 7.47 -6.47 7.54
N GLU A 177 8.48 -6.01 8.26
CA GLU A 177 9.51 -6.85 8.89
C GLU A 177 9.41 -6.72 10.41
N LEU A 178 9.03 -7.82 11.08
CA LEU A 178 9.04 -7.93 12.53
C LEU A 178 10.38 -8.53 12.99
N GLN A 179 11.19 -7.76 13.70
CA GLN A 179 12.52 -8.22 14.15
C GLN A 179 12.47 -8.98 15.48
N CYS A 180 11.31 -9.00 16.13
CA CYS A 180 11.13 -9.58 17.45
C CYS A 180 11.36 -11.10 17.51
N GLN A 181 11.28 -11.80 16.38
CA GLN A 181 11.49 -13.26 16.29
C GLN A 181 12.77 -13.67 15.54
N SER A 182 13.47 -12.73 14.90
CA SER A 182 14.67 -13.02 14.11
C SER A 182 15.97 -12.94 14.90
N GLN A 183 15.94 -12.36 16.10
CA GLN A 183 17.08 -12.33 17.00
C GLN A 183 17.18 -13.66 17.78
N SER A 184 18.40 -14.16 17.91
CA SER A 184 18.86 -15.45 18.44
C SER A 184 18.48 -15.76 19.91
N GLN A 185 17.44 -15.13 20.43
CA GLN A 185 16.84 -15.41 21.73
C GLN A 185 15.35 -15.75 21.57
N PRO A 186 15.02 -17.01 21.26
CA PRO A 186 13.65 -17.49 21.02
C PRO A 186 12.68 -17.33 22.21
N HIS A 187 13.16 -16.82 23.35
CA HIS A 187 12.38 -16.67 24.58
C HIS A 187 11.87 -15.24 24.85
N LEU A 188 12.27 -14.23 24.06
CA LEU A 188 12.17 -12.83 24.50
C LEU A 188 11.01 -11.99 23.96
N ASN A 189 10.28 -12.41 22.93
CA ASN A 189 9.10 -11.66 22.48
C ASN A 189 7.87 -12.54 22.29
N LYS A 190 7.18 -12.77 23.41
CA LYS A 190 5.81 -13.33 23.45
C LYS A 190 4.73 -12.29 23.14
N LEU A 191 5.11 -11.09 22.71
CA LEU A 191 4.15 -10.02 22.45
C LEU A 191 3.27 -10.43 21.28
N LYS A 192 1.96 -10.48 21.55
CA LYS A 192 0.95 -10.74 20.53
C LYS A 192 0.96 -9.58 19.54
N GLN A 193 0.94 -9.94 18.26
CA GLN A 193 0.83 -9.00 17.16
C GLN A 193 -0.65 -8.90 16.74
N THR A 194 -1.06 -7.76 16.22
CA THR A 194 -2.40 -7.56 15.64
C THR A 194 -2.24 -6.77 14.36
N PHE A 195 -2.64 -7.36 13.23
CA PHE A 195 -2.36 -6.80 11.91
C PHE A 195 -3.42 -5.83 11.41
N GLY A 196 -4.65 -5.90 11.93
CA GLY A 196 -5.76 -5.07 11.49
C GLY A 196 -6.00 -5.21 9.99
N THR A 197 -6.53 -4.16 9.36
CA THR A 197 -6.75 -4.16 7.91
C THR A 197 -5.47 -3.78 7.16
N ILE A 198 -5.04 -4.57 6.18
CA ILE A 198 -3.90 -4.22 5.31
C ILE A 198 -4.30 -4.40 3.86
N THR A 199 -4.18 -3.35 3.04
CA THR A 199 -4.69 -3.41 1.66
C THR A 199 -3.73 -2.82 0.62
N CYS A 200 -3.54 -3.56 -0.47
CA CYS A 200 -2.94 -3.10 -1.73
C CYS A 200 -3.89 -3.41 -2.89
N ILE A 201 -5.14 -2.94 -2.83
CA ILE A 201 -6.13 -3.17 -3.90
C ILE A 201 -6.03 -2.12 -5.00
N GLY A 202 -6.33 -2.48 -6.24
CA GLY A 202 -6.40 -1.52 -7.34
C GLY A 202 -7.61 -0.59 -7.24
N GLY A 203 -7.63 0.48 -8.03
CA GLY A 203 -8.82 1.31 -8.22
C GLY A 203 -9.89 0.61 -9.06
N ASN A 204 -11.10 1.13 -9.02
CA ASN A 204 -12.24 0.73 -9.84
C ASN A 204 -12.65 -0.74 -9.70
N GLN A 205 -12.54 -1.33 -8.51
CA GLN A 205 -12.81 -2.76 -8.29
C GLN A 205 -14.22 -3.21 -8.71
N ASN A 206 -15.18 -2.30 -8.78
CA ASN A 206 -16.56 -2.57 -9.22
C ASN A 206 -16.79 -2.30 -10.72
N LYS A 207 -15.73 -2.06 -11.50
CA LYS A 207 -15.81 -1.75 -12.92
C LYS A 207 -14.95 -2.69 -13.75
N ARG A 208 -15.27 -2.73 -15.04
CA ARG A 208 -14.59 -3.52 -16.08
C ARG A 208 -13.11 -3.17 -16.31
N ASN A 209 -12.68 -1.98 -15.89
CA ASN A 209 -11.34 -1.45 -16.06
C ASN A 209 -10.60 -1.30 -14.71
N LYS A 210 -10.85 -2.26 -13.80
CA LYS A 210 -10.22 -2.29 -12.49
C LYS A 210 -8.70 -2.43 -12.60
N GLY A 211 -7.99 -1.76 -11.68
CA GLY A 211 -6.57 -1.97 -11.49
C GLY A 211 -6.30 -3.31 -10.79
N GLY A 212 -5.13 -3.88 -11.06
CA GLY A 212 -4.62 -5.05 -10.35
C GLY A 212 -4.35 -4.76 -8.87
N LYS A 213 -4.45 -5.80 -8.04
CA LYS A 213 -3.98 -5.82 -6.64
C LYS A 213 -2.46 -5.92 -6.60
N GLY A 214 -1.83 -5.08 -5.78
CA GLY A 214 -0.39 -5.01 -5.62
C GLY A 214 0.23 -6.17 -4.84
N ARG A 215 1.20 -5.90 -3.96
CA ARG A 215 1.92 -6.95 -3.22
C ARG A 215 2.03 -6.61 -1.74
N ILE A 216 1.94 -7.63 -0.91
CA ILE A 216 2.14 -7.54 0.54
C ILE A 216 3.12 -8.65 0.91
N ALA A 217 4.18 -8.31 1.64
CA ALA A 217 5.11 -9.28 2.22
C ALA A 217 5.27 -9.00 3.72
N ILE A 218 5.16 -10.04 4.53
CA ILE A 218 5.25 -9.97 5.99
C ILE A 218 6.26 -10.99 6.48
N TYR A 219 7.31 -10.49 7.15
CA TYR A 219 8.41 -11.28 7.68
C TYR A 219 8.46 -11.24 9.20
N GLY A 220 9.03 -12.28 9.81
CA GLY A 220 9.31 -12.32 11.24
C GLY A 220 8.15 -12.79 12.12
N ILE A 221 7.12 -13.38 11.52
CA ILE A 221 6.02 -14.06 12.21
C ILE A 221 5.29 -15.00 11.25
N GLU A 222 4.66 -16.04 11.80
CA GLU A 222 3.66 -16.84 11.08
C GLU A 222 2.27 -16.25 11.29
N LEU A 223 1.56 -15.94 10.21
CA LEU A 223 0.22 -15.35 10.27
C LEU A 223 -0.84 -16.40 10.57
N SER A 224 -1.78 -16.08 11.45
CA SER A 224 -2.96 -16.92 11.64
C SER A 224 -3.94 -16.78 10.48
N SER A 225 -4.85 -17.77 10.33
CA SER A 225 -5.91 -17.68 9.32
C SER A 225 -6.84 -16.47 9.51
N ASP A 226 -7.01 -15.99 10.75
CA ASP A 226 -7.81 -14.81 11.06
C ASP A 226 -7.09 -13.51 10.70
N ASP A 227 -5.76 -13.47 10.84
CA ASP A 227 -4.95 -12.34 10.36
C ASP A 227 -5.05 -12.22 8.84
N ILE A 228 -4.92 -13.35 8.11
CA ILE A 228 -4.97 -13.38 6.64
C ILE A 228 -6.31 -12.86 6.10
N LYS A 229 -7.43 -13.09 6.79
CA LYS A 229 -8.76 -12.59 6.38
C LYS A 229 -8.84 -11.05 6.30
N GLN A 230 -7.98 -10.34 7.03
CA GLN A 230 -7.96 -8.87 7.08
C GLN A 230 -6.93 -8.26 6.11
N ILE A 231 -6.24 -9.08 5.32
CA ILE A 231 -5.14 -8.66 4.45
C ILE A 231 -5.50 -8.98 2.98
N ASP A 232 -5.50 -7.96 2.12
CA ASP A 232 -5.80 -8.12 0.69
C ASP A 232 -4.84 -7.31 -0.21
N PRO A 233 -4.05 -7.94 -1.11
CA PRO A 233 -4.00 -9.37 -1.45
C PRO A 233 -3.38 -10.25 -0.37
N ILE A 234 -3.56 -11.57 -0.52
CA ILE A 234 -2.91 -12.58 0.34
C ILE A 234 -1.40 -12.27 0.40
N PRO A 235 -0.83 -12.09 1.61
CA PRO A 235 0.56 -11.72 1.74
C PRO A 235 1.49 -12.90 1.48
N PHE A 236 2.67 -12.63 0.94
CA PHE A 236 3.80 -13.54 1.10
C PHE A 236 4.24 -13.51 2.57
N ASN A 237 4.28 -14.66 3.24
CA ASN A 237 4.61 -14.74 4.67
C ASN A 237 5.71 -15.77 4.95
N ARG A 238 6.74 -15.34 5.68
CA ARG A 238 7.86 -16.17 6.14
C ARG A 238 8.36 -15.71 7.51
N LEU A 239 8.85 -16.65 8.32
CA LEU A 239 9.53 -16.33 9.59
C LEU A 239 10.85 -15.60 9.37
N HIS A 240 11.56 -15.91 8.28
CA HIS A 240 12.86 -15.34 7.97
C HIS A 240 12.87 -14.70 6.59
N LYS A 241 13.68 -13.66 6.46
CA LYS A 241 13.93 -12.91 5.24
C LYS A 241 14.94 -13.65 4.35
#